data_AF-A0A510KAJ4-F1
#
_entry.id   AF-A0A510KAJ4-F1
#
_cell.length_a   1.000
_cell.length_b   1.000
_cell.length_c   1.000
_cell.angle_alpha   90.00
_cell.angle_beta   90.00
_cell.angle_gamma   90.00
#
_symmetry.space_group_name_H-M   'P 1'
#
loop_
_entity.id
_entity.type
_entity.pdbx_description
1 polymer ?
#
loop_
_entity_poly.entity_id
_entity_poly.type
_entity_poly.pdbx_seq_one_letter_code
_entity_poly.pdbx_strand_id
1 'polypeptide(L)'
;MEWSKLLSSKTKIERKKEPKEFYEYPISYMEIDYEQIISSSAFRRLQDKIQVFPLDKSDFVRTRLTHSIEVSSIARQLGIMIL
;
A
#
# COMPACT_ATOMS: atom_id res chain seq x y z
N MET A 1 2.42 8.87 -24.73
CA MET A 1 3.12 8.73 -23.43
C MET A 1 3.90 7.43 -23.45
N GLU A 2 5.13 7.43 -22.93
CA GLU A 2 5.94 6.20 -22.85
C GLU A 2 5.76 5.57 -21.46
N TRP A 3 4.86 4.59 -21.35
CA TRP A 3 4.51 3.94 -20.08
C TRP A 3 5.70 3.24 -19.40
N SER A 4 6.66 2.75 -20.18
CA SER A 4 7.89 2.12 -19.68
C SER A 4 8.76 3.07 -18.85
N LYS A 5 8.68 4.39 -19.11
CA LYS A 5 9.37 5.40 -18.30
C LYS A 5 8.59 5.78 -17.04
N LEU A 6 7.26 5.67 -17.08
CA LEU A 6 6.38 6.03 -15.96
C LEU A 6 6.29 4.91 -14.91
N LEU A 7 6.30 3.64 -15.34
CA LEU A 7 6.22 2.46 -14.46
C LEU A 7 7.62 1.87 -14.17
N SER A 8 8.51 2.72 -13.65
CA SER A 8 9.88 2.31 -13.31
C SER A 8 9.92 1.50 -12.01
N SER A 9 10.62 0.36 -12.01
CA SER A 9 10.90 -0.46 -10.83
C SER A 9 12.12 0.02 -10.00
N LYS A 10 12.81 1.07 -10.46
CA LYS A 10 14.00 1.60 -9.79
C LYS A 10 13.62 2.29 -8.48
N THR A 11 14.28 1.88 -7.39
CA THR A 11 14.15 2.48 -6.05
C THR A 11 15.40 3.29 -5.70
N LYS A 12 15.25 4.28 -4.79
CA LYS A 12 16.40 5.08 -4.30
C LYS A 12 17.40 4.23 -3.51
N ILE A 13 16.90 3.23 -2.80
CA ILE A 13 17.68 2.26 -2.03
C ILE A 13 17.57 0.91 -2.74
N GLU A 14 18.68 0.20 -2.88
CA GLU A 14 18.70 -1.11 -3.52
C GLU A 14 17.89 -2.13 -2.71
N ARG A 15 17.02 -2.88 -3.39
CA ARG A 15 16.22 -3.94 -2.74
C ARG A 15 17.13 -5.11 -2.39
N LYS A 16 16.92 -5.72 -1.22
CA LYS A 16 17.58 -6.99 -0.90
C LYS A 16 17.13 -8.05 -1.90
N LYS A 17 18.07 -8.86 -2.38
CA LYS A 17 17.74 -10.01 -3.23
C LYS A 17 16.98 -11.03 -2.42
N GLU A 18 15.88 -11.51 -2.98
CA GLU A 18 15.09 -12.56 -2.36
C GLU A 18 15.86 -13.89 -2.37
N PRO A 19 15.62 -14.77 -1.37
CA PRO A 19 16.15 -16.13 -1.39
C PRO A 19 15.72 -16.88 -2.65
N LYS A 20 16.53 -17.84 -3.10
CA LYS A 20 16.28 -18.53 -4.38
C LYS A 20 14.98 -19.32 -4.39
N GLU A 21 14.52 -19.73 -3.21
CA GLU A 21 13.28 -20.47 -2.98
C GLU A 21 12.03 -19.65 -3.39
N PHE A 22 12.09 -18.31 -3.32
CA PHE A 22 10.97 -17.45 -3.68
C PHE A 22 10.82 -17.23 -5.19
N TYR A 23 11.80 -17.65 -6.02
CA TYR A 23 11.68 -17.51 -7.47
C TYR A 23 10.58 -18.37 -8.09
N GLU A 24 10.11 -19.40 -7.38
CA GLU A 24 8.96 -20.19 -7.81
C GLU A 24 7.64 -19.39 -7.73
N TYR A 25 7.58 -18.40 -6.82
CA TYR A 25 6.39 -17.55 -6.59
C TYR A 25 6.79 -16.07 -6.56
N PRO A 26 7.17 -15.50 -7.72
CA PRO A 26 7.70 -14.14 -7.77
C PRO A 26 6.62 -13.11 -7.38
N ILE A 27 6.94 -12.27 -6.40
CA ILE A 27 6.08 -11.15 -5.98
C ILE A 27 6.41 -9.93 -6.83
N SER A 28 5.37 -9.22 -7.31
CA SER A 28 5.56 -7.98 -8.05
C SER A 28 6.24 -6.91 -7.18
N TYR A 29 7.13 -6.11 -7.77
CA TYR A 29 7.76 -4.99 -7.07
C TYR A 29 6.76 -4.02 -6.44
N MET A 30 5.59 -3.85 -7.05
CA MET A 30 4.50 -3.00 -6.53
C MET A 30 3.83 -3.59 -5.28
N GLU A 31 3.66 -4.92 -5.24
CA GLU A 31 3.09 -5.63 -4.08
C GLU A 31 4.07 -5.59 -2.90
N ILE A 32 5.38 -5.71 -3.17
CA ILE A 32 6.43 -5.51 -2.14
C ILE A 32 6.37 -4.09 -1.56
N ASP A 33 6.20 -3.06 -2.41
CA ASP A 33 6.11 -1.67 -1.94
C ASP A 33 4.86 -1.45 -1.10
N TYR A 34 3.74 -2.06 -1.48
CA TYR A 34 2.50 -2.03 -0.71
C TYR A 34 2.69 -2.66 0.68
N GLU A 35 3.31 -3.84 0.76
CA GLU A 35 3.58 -4.52 2.03
C GLU A 35 4.48 -3.69 2.96
N GLN A 36 5.52 -3.03 2.42
CA GLN A 36 6.38 -2.14 3.19
C GLN A 36 5.61 -0.93 3.75
N ILE A 37 4.67 -0.37 3.00
CA ILE A 37 3.84 0.74 3.47
C ILE A 37 2.93 0.26 4.62
N ILE A 38 2.21 -0.85 4.42
CA ILE A 38 1.29 -1.43 5.43
C ILE A 38 2.02 -1.78 6.73
N SER A 39 3.22 -2.36 6.62
CA SER A 39 4.04 -2.76 7.78
C SER A 39 4.78 -1.59 8.46
N SER A 40 4.70 -0.37 7.90
CA SER A 40 5.40 0.78 8.47
C SER A 40 4.76 1.30 9.77
N SER A 41 5.59 1.84 10.66
CA SER A 41 5.10 2.52 11.87
C SER A 41 4.30 3.79 11.54
N ALA A 42 4.64 4.46 10.43
CA ALA A 42 3.93 5.64 9.96
C ALA A 42 2.48 5.32 9.58
N PHE A 43 2.25 4.20 8.90
CA PHE A 43 0.92 3.75 8.53
C PHE A 43 0.09 3.35 9.76
N ARG A 44 0.66 2.59 10.70
CA ARG A 44 -0.03 2.23 11.96
C ARG A 44 -0.49 3.45 12.77
N ARG A 45 0.29 4.54 12.79
CA ARG A 45 -0.09 5.80 13.47
C ARG A 45 -1.34 6.46 12.90
N LEU A 46 -1.80 6.08 11.71
CA LEU A 46 -3.06 6.59 11.14
C LEU A 46 -4.30 6.09 11.89
N GLN A 47 -4.16 5.02 12.70
CA GLN A 47 -5.24 4.52 13.54
C GLN A 47 -5.67 5.59 14.55
N ASP A 48 -4.72 6.31 15.15
CA ASP A 48 -4.99 7.35 16.15
C ASP A 48 -5.19 8.74 15.50
N LYS A 49 -5.54 8.79 14.21
CA LYS A 49 -5.85 10.03 13.49
C LYS A 49 -7.31 10.06 13.10
N ILE A 50 -7.99 11.11 13.53
CA ILE A 50 -9.39 11.35 13.21
C ILE A 50 -9.62 11.54 11.72
N GLN A 51 -10.73 10.97 11.24
CA GLN A 51 -11.30 11.23 9.92
C GLN A 51 -12.63 11.95 10.11
N VAL A 52 -12.58 13.28 10.22
CA VAL A 52 -13.72 14.19 10.45
C VAL A 52 -14.35 14.09 11.84
N PHE A 53 -14.77 12.91 12.27
CA PHE A 53 -15.38 12.71 13.60
C PHE A 53 -14.32 12.42 14.67
N PRO A 54 -14.56 12.84 15.93
CA PRO A 54 -13.69 12.49 17.05
C PRO A 54 -13.53 10.98 17.18
N LEU A 55 -12.42 10.54 17.77
CA LEU A 55 -12.25 9.15 18.17
C LEU A 55 -13.25 8.88 19.31
N ASP A 56 -14.35 8.23 18.96
CA ASP A 56 -15.30 7.71 19.93
C ASP A 56 -14.84 6.32 20.38
N LYS A 57 -15.37 5.81 21.50
CA LYS A 57 -15.18 4.40 21.90
C LYS A 57 -15.89 3.43 20.96
N SER A 58 -16.66 3.95 20.01
CA SER A 58 -17.33 3.18 18.97
C SER A 58 -16.38 2.94 17.79
N ASP A 59 -16.07 1.67 17.55
CA ASP A 59 -15.20 1.22 16.45
C ASP A 59 -15.80 1.45 15.05
N PHE A 60 -17.04 1.93 14.95
CA PHE A 60 -17.71 2.26 13.69
C PHE A 60 -17.20 3.56 13.05
N VAL A 61 -16.59 4.45 13.83
CA VAL A 61 -16.08 5.72 13.29
C VAL A 61 -14.77 5.45 12.54
N ARG A 62 -14.74 5.85 11.26
CA ARG A 62 -13.53 5.75 10.45
C ARG A 62 -12.40 6.58 11.05
N THR A 63 -11.21 6.03 11.01
CA THR A 63 -9.95 6.74 11.25
C THR A 63 -9.28 7.00 9.90
N ARG A 64 -8.18 7.76 9.88
CA ARG A 64 -7.42 7.92 8.63
C ARG A 64 -6.91 6.57 8.11
N LEU A 65 -6.63 5.62 9.00
CA LEU A 65 -6.18 4.28 8.62
C LEU A 65 -7.27 3.52 7.86
N THR A 66 -8.45 3.36 8.45
CA THR A 66 -9.53 2.57 7.83
C THR A 66 -10.01 3.21 6.54
N HIS A 67 -10.09 4.53 6.49
CA HIS A 67 -10.38 5.24 5.24
C HIS A 67 -9.31 4.99 4.16
N SER A 68 -8.02 5.03 4.51
CA SER A 68 -6.94 4.80 3.54
C SER A 68 -6.96 3.38 2.96
N ILE A 69 -7.36 2.38 3.76
CA ILE A 69 -7.53 0.98 3.33
C ILE A 69 -8.72 0.85 2.37
N GLU A 70 -9.84 1.50 2.65
CA GLU A 70 -10.99 1.52 1.72
C GLU A 70 -10.61 2.15 0.38
N VAL A 71 -9.91 3.29 0.41
CA VAL A 71 -9.43 3.98 -0.80
C VAL A 71 -8.44 3.11 -1.58
N SER A 72 -7.50 2.43 -0.92
CA SER A 72 -6.53 1.57 -1.61
C SER A 72 -7.20 0.38 -2.31
N SER A 73 -8.23 -0.21 -1.69
CA SER A 73 -9.01 -1.30 -2.27
C SER A 73 -9.72 -0.86 -3.56
N ILE A 74 -10.39 0.29 -3.52
CA ILE A 74 -11.08 0.87 -4.70
C ILE A 74 -10.05 1.21 -5.79
N ALA A 75 -8.93 1.86 -5.43
CA ALA A 75 -7.89 2.22 -6.39
C ALA A 75 -7.26 0.99 -7.07
N ARG A 76 -7.06 -0.10 -6.33
CA ARG A 76 -6.57 -1.37 -6.89
C ARG A 76 -7.54 -1.95 -7.90
N GLN A 77 -8.84 -1.93 -7.60
CA GLN A 77 -9.86 -2.40 -8.53
C GLN A 77 -9.89 -1.56 -9.82
N LEU A 78 -9.79 -0.23 -9.68
CA LEU A 78 -9.69 0.68 -10.83
C LEU A 78 -8.43 0.40 -11.68
N GLY A 79 -7.29 0.15 -11.03
CA GLY A 79 -6.04 -0.19 -11.72
C GLY A 79 -6.18 -1.45 -12.56
N ILE A 80 -6.79 -2.51 -12.01
CA ILE A 80 -7.02 -3.79 -12.71
C ILE A 80 -8.02 -3.64 -13.87
N MET A 81 -8.98 -2.72 -13.76
CA MET A 81 -9.97 -2.51 -14.82
C MET A 81 -9.42 -1.73 -16.03
N ILE A 82 -8.40 -0.90 -15.82
CA ILE A 82 -7.88 0.02 -16.84
C ILE A 82 -6.60 -0.52 -17.51
N LEU A 83 -5.77 -1.28 -16.76
CA LEU A 83 -4.52 -1.89 -17.22
C LEU A 83 -4.75 -3.33 -17.68
#